data_AF-A0A8T4FCQ9-F1
#
_entry.id   AF-A0A8T4FCQ9-F1
#
_cell.length_a   1.000
_cell.length_b   1.000
_cell.length_c   1.000
_cell.angle_alpha   90.00
_cell.angle_beta   90.00
_cell.angle_gamma   90.00
#
_symmetry.space_group_name_H-M   'P 1'
#
loop_
_entity.id
_entity.type
_entity.pdbx_description
1 polymer ?
#
loop_
_entity_poly.entity_id
_entity_poly.type
_entity_poly.pdbx_seq_one_letter_code
_entity_poly.pdbx_strand_id
1 'polypeptide(L)'
;MAHHAGRQFERKGWWPGEFNLLMFHAAALPQFLAFVMRLKSAANEPTFATVLRGLKRGVTSADWRHALLQLEVHRDLRSPGTAIAFEPEISGSRNKADLLVTPSEDSPFLVETTSLARADVEQAWEEYEHNVWQAVTTLEVRHNVRITVELIDHRDETETTVWLAAIEAAAASSEHQVQRVELPMGRAEVRRSGSPMPERAFVGATATRDGWRRLGRALQAKARQSEGPLPVWLRVDALDGFFQFTEFAPLDWAERVDGVATNLAKIWPAPATWPESSFRPALP
;
A
#
# COMPACT_ATOMS: atom_id res chain seq x y z
N MET A 1 -17.17 18.91 6.25
CA MET A 1 -16.02 18.01 6.50
C MET A 1 -14.92 18.67 7.32
N ALA A 2 -14.53 19.92 7.06
CA ALA A 2 -13.48 20.64 7.80
C ALA A 2 -13.60 20.57 9.36
N HIS A 3 -14.80 20.73 9.91
CA HIS A 3 -15.03 20.61 11.37
C HIS A 3 -14.87 19.18 11.91
N HIS A 4 -15.07 18.15 11.09
CA HIS A 4 -14.87 16.74 11.49
C HIS A 4 -13.42 16.32 11.36
N ALA A 5 -12.78 16.83 10.31
CA ALA A 5 -11.38 16.74 10.06
C ALA A 5 -10.61 17.23 11.33
N GLY A 6 -10.90 18.44 11.82
CA GLY A 6 -10.23 19.00 13.02
C GLY A 6 -10.35 18.11 14.26
N ARG A 7 -11.51 17.46 14.45
CA ARG A 7 -11.74 16.53 15.57
C ARG A 7 -10.91 15.24 15.50
N GLN A 8 -10.55 14.76 14.30
CA GLN A 8 -9.65 13.61 14.15
C GLN A 8 -8.25 13.99 14.64
N PHE A 9 -7.74 15.14 14.19
CA PHE A 9 -6.42 15.63 14.61
C PHE A 9 -6.38 15.91 16.12
N GLU A 10 -7.39 16.60 16.66
CA GLU A 10 -7.50 16.84 18.11
C GLU A 10 -7.52 15.57 18.94
N ARG A 11 -8.15 14.49 18.45
CA ARG A 11 -8.29 13.23 19.19
C ARG A 11 -7.15 12.25 19.00
N LYS A 12 -6.52 12.25 17.83
CA LYS A 12 -5.57 11.21 17.41
C LYS A 12 -4.18 11.74 17.10
N GLY A 13 -4.01 13.06 16.99
CA GLY A 13 -2.73 13.70 16.69
C GLY A 13 -2.27 13.55 15.24
N TRP A 14 -3.11 13.01 14.35
CA TRP A 14 -2.77 12.82 12.94
C TRP A 14 -3.97 13.05 12.02
N TRP A 15 -3.65 13.35 10.76
CA TRP A 15 -4.58 13.52 9.66
C TRP A 15 -4.49 12.34 8.69
N PRO A 16 -5.60 11.86 8.12
CA PRO A 16 -5.50 10.86 7.05
C PRO A 16 -4.62 11.37 5.90
N GLY A 17 -3.91 10.45 5.26
CA GLY A 17 -2.85 10.77 4.29
C GLY A 17 -3.30 11.72 3.18
N GLU A 18 -4.53 11.57 2.69
CA GLU A 18 -5.10 12.43 1.65
C GLU A 18 -5.28 13.89 2.10
N PHE A 19 -5.49 14.14 3.40
CA PHE A 19 -5.57 15.49 3.97
C PHE A 19 -4.18 16.07 4.26
N ASN A 20 -3.26 15.24 4.75
CA ASN A 20 -1.88 15.67 4.98
C ASN A 20 -1.22 16.10 3.66
N LEU A 21 -1.31 15.28 2.62
CA LEU A 21 -0.66 15.56 1.34
C LEU A 21 -1.22 16.82 0.66
N LEU A 22 -2.52 17.11 0.80
CA LEU A 22 -3.12 18.32 0.24
C LEU A 22 -2.49 19.61 0.79
N MET A 23 -2.11 19.62 2.07
CA MET A 23 -1.53 20.80 2.71
C MET A 23 -0.10 21.09 2.24
N PHE A 24 0.62 20.07 1.77
CA PHE A 24 2.04 20.18 1.44
C PHE A 24 2.33 20.06 -0.07
N HIS A 25 1.42 19.47 -0.86
CA HIS A 25 1.68 19.15 -2.25
C HIS A 25 0.44 19.38 -3.13
N ALA A 26 0.54 20.34 -4.07
CA ALA A 26 -0.50 20.56 -5.09
C ALA A 26 -0.79 19.31 -5.92
N ALA A 27 0.19 18.41 -6.07
CA ALA A 27 0.05 17.12 -6.72
C ALA A 27 -0.94 16.16 -6.02
N ALA A 28 -1.33 16.44 -4.77
CA ALA A 28 -2.31 15.67 -4.01
C ALA A 28 -3.76 16.12 -4.23
N LEU A 29 -3.97 17.28 -4.90
CA LEU A 29 -5.29 17.83 -5.16
C LEU A 29 -6.18 16.86 -5.98
N PRO A 30 -5.70 16.19 -7.04
CA PRO A 30 -6.53 15.25 -7.80
C PRO A 30 -7.04 14.09 -6.94
N GLN A 31 -6.21 13.52 -6.07
CA GLN A 31 -6.58 12.41 -5.18
C GLN A 31 -7.61 12.89 -4.15
N PHE A 32 -7.41 14.07 -3.57
CA PHE A 32 -8.38 14.67 -2.67
C PHE A 32 -9.74 14.94 -3.34
N LEU A 33 -9.74 15.50 -4.55
CA LEU A 33 -10.96 15.74 -5.32
C LEU A 33 -11.65 14.42 -5.69
N ALA A 34 -10.90 13.39 -6.09
CA ALA A 34 -11.43 12.07 -6.37
C ALA A 34 -12.12 11.48 -5.13
N PHE A 35 -11.52 11.63 -3.95
CA PHE A 35 -12.11 11.23 -2.67
C PHE A 35 -13.41 11.99 -2.37
N VAL A 36 -13.41 13.32 -2.49
CA VAL A 36 -14.61 14.15 -2.25
C VAL A 36 -15.75 13.75 -3.20
N MET A 37 -15.43 13.47 -4.48
CA MET A 37 -16.41 13.01 -5.45
C MET A 37 -16.97 11.63 -5.11
N ARG A 38 -16.12 10.68 -4.67
CA ARG A 38 -16.57 9.36 -4.18
C ARG A 38 -17.50 9.50 -2.98
N LEU A 39 -17.15 10.35 -2.00
CA LEU A 39 -18.00 10.63 -0.84
C LEU A 39 -19.35 11.23 -1.22
N LYS A 40 -19.36 12.22 -2.12
CA LYS A 40 -20.60 12.86 -2.58
C LYS A 40 -21.52 11.87 -3.29
N SER A 41 -20.93 10.96 -4.08
CA SER A 41 -21.65 9.89 -4.76
C SER A 41 -22.32 8.94 -3.77
N ALA A 42 -21.56 8.45 -2.77
CA ALA A 42 -22.04 7.52 -1.76
C ALA A 42 -23.00 8.15 -0.73
N ALA A 43 -22.95 9.47 -0.51
CA ALA A 43 -23.85 10.17 0.39
C ALA A 43 -25.34 10.06 0.01
N ASN A 44 -25.63 9.70 -1.24
CA ASN A 44 -27.00 9.47 -1.70
C ASN A 44 -27.50 8.05 -1.37
N GLU A 45 -26.61 7.13 -0.98
CA GLU A 45 -26.98 5.78 -0.57
C GLU A 45 -27.41 5.76 0.89
N PRO A 46 -28.66 5.35 1.21
CA PRO A 46 -29.18 5.39 2.59
C PRO A 46 -28.32 4.63 3.60
N THR A 47 -27.71 3.53 3.15
CA THR A 47 -26.88 2.64 3.97
C THR A 47 -25.49 3.21 4.29
N PHE A 48 -25.01 4.18 3.51
CA PHE A 48 -23.70 4.82 3.73
C PHE A 48 -23.64 5.66 5.02
N ALA A 49 -24.79 6.02 5.59
CA ALA A 49 -24.86 6.82 6.82
C ALA A 49 -24.10 6.19 7.99
N THR A 50 -24.02 4.85 8.07
CA THR A 50 -23.29 4.14 9.11
C THR A 50 -21.78 4.31 8.96
N VAL A 51 -21.25 4.06 7.76
CA VAL A 51 -19.83 4.26 7.41
C VAL A 51 -19.43 5.71 7.68
N LEU A 52 -20.22 6.67 7.19
CA LEU A 52 -19.97 8.10 7.39
C LEU A 52 -19.95 8.49 8.88
N ARG A 53 -20.81 7.88 9.70
CA ARG A 53 -20.84 8.13 11.15
C ARG A 53 -19.58 7.58 11.82
N GLY A 54 -19.09 6.43 11.40
CA GLY A 54 -17.79 5.88 11.83
C GLY A 54 -16.67 6.87 11.53
N LEU A 55 -16.52 7.26 10.27
CA LEU A 55 -15.51 8.24 9.83
C LEU A 55 -15.57 9.56 10.63
N LYS A 56 -16.77 10.06 10.92
CA LYS A 56 -16.96 11.31 11.69
C LYS A 56 -16.57 11.21 13.17
N ARG A 57 -16.57 10.02 13.77
CA ARG A 57 -16.18 9.82 15.18
C ARG A 57 -14.67 9.77 15.38
N GLY A 58 -13.94 9.63 14.27
CA GLY A 58 -12.53 9.37 14.22
C GLY A 58 -12.25 7.88 14.12
N VAL A 59 -11.32 7.51 13.25
CA VAL A 59 -11.05 6.13 12.85
C VAL A 59 -9.55 5.87 12.82
N THR A 60 -9.15 4.60 12.84
CA THR A 60 -7.74 4.22 12.63
C THR A 60 -7.35 4.39 11.16
N SER A 61 -6.05 4.32 10.84
CA SER A 61 -5.59 4.34 9.44
C SER A 61 -6.13 3.16 8.63
N ALA A 62 -6.29 1.99 9.28
CA ALA A 62 -6.84 0.80 8.65
C ALA A 62 -8.33 0.97 8.31
N ASP A 63 -9.13 1.45 9.28
CA ASP A 63 -10.55 1.77 9.09
C ASP A 63 -10.76 2.83 7.99
N TRP A 64 -9.89 3.85 7.98
CA TRP A 64 -9.89 4.89 6.95
C TRP A 64 -9.64 4.28 5.57
N ARG A 65 -8.58 3.46 5.45
CA ARG A 65 -8.24 2.82 4.17
C ARG A 65 -9.38 1.92 3.71
N HIS A 66 -9.93 1.12 4.61
CA HIS A 66 -11.07 0.26 4.34
C HIS A 66 -12.27 1.05 3.77
N ALA A 67 -12.66 2.16 4.39
CA ALA A 67 -13.73 3.01 3.88
C ALA A 67 -13.42 3.59 2.49
N LEU A 68 -12.15 3.93 2.21
CA LEU A 68 -11.75 4.36 0.86
C LEU A 68 -11.92 3.25 -0.17
N LEU A 69 -11.65 1.99 0.19
CA LEU A 69 -11.86 0.85 -0.71
C LEU A 69 -13.35 0.63 -0.99
N GLN A 70 -14.20 0.72 0.03
CA GLN A 70 -15.65 0.65 -0.15
C GLN A 70 -16.16 1.75 -1.09
N LEU A 71 -15.67 2.98 -0.91
CA LEU A 71 -16.01 4.13 -1.74
C LEU A 71 -15.51 4.02 -3.19
N GLU A 72 -14.35 3.40 -3.38
CA GLU A 72 -13.79 3.08 -4.70
C GLU A 72 -14.67 2.07 -5.42
N VAL A 73 -14.92 0.91 -4.81
CA VAL A 73 -15.76 -0.12 -5.40
C VAL A 73 -17.17 0.39 -5.70
N HIS A 74 -17.78 1.11 -4.75
CA HIS A 74 -19.09 1.72 -4.97
C HIS A 74 -19.10 2.62 -6.21
N ARG A 75 -18.04 3.40 -6.44
CA ARG A 75 -17.96 4.26 -7.62
C ARG A 75 -17.79 3.44 -8.90
N ASP A 76 -16.95 2.42 -8.88
CA ASP A 76 -16.61 1.65 -10.07
C ASP A 76 -17.75 0.74 -10.53
N LEU A 77 -18.55 0.23 -9.59
CA LEU A 77 -19.74 -0.59 -9.88
C LEU A 77 -21.02 0.22 -10.07
N ARG A 78 -20.96 1.55 -9.97
CA ARG A 78 -22.14 2.40 -10.15
C ARG A 78 -22.51 2.45 -11.63
N SER A 79 -23.62 1.82 -11.97
CA SER A 79 -24.28 1.94 -13.27
C SER A 79 -25.78 2.20 -13.09
N PRO A 80 -26.48 2.78 -14.08
CA PRO A 80 -27.94 2.88 -14.04
C PRO A 80 -28.58 1.52 -13.78
N GLY A 81 -29.52 1.45 -12.83
CA GLY A 81 -30.20 0.20 -12.47
C GLY A 81 -29.50 -0.65 -11.41
N THR A 82 -28.25 -0.35 -11.05
CA THR A 82 -27.52 -1.04 -9.99
C THR A 82 -27.78 -0.39 -8.63
N ALA A 83 -28.27 -1.18 -7.67
CA ALA A 83 -28.39 -0.78 -6.27
C ALA A 83 -27.17 -1.27 -5.48
N ILE A 84 -26.62 -0.43 -4.61
CA ILE A 84 -25.48 -0.78 -3.76
C ILE A 84 -25.82 -0.48 -2.30
N ALA A 85 -25.67 -1.46 -1.43
CA ALA A 85 -25.85 -1.31 0.00
C ALA A 85 -24.51 -1.44 0.74
N PHE A 86 -24.19 -0.48 1.61
CA PHE A 86 -23.04 -0.53 2.50
C PHE A 86 -23.35 -1.32 3.77
N GLU A 87 -22.38 -2.13 4.19
CA GLU A 87 -22.44 -2.90 5.44
C GLU A 87 -23.73 -3.74 5.62
N PRO A 88 -24.19 -4.48 4.59
CA PRO A 88 -25.37 -5.34 4.68
C PRO A 88 -25.13 -6.52 5.62
N GLU A 89 -26.21 -7.02 6.22
CA GLU A 89 -26.15 -8.28 6.98
C GLU A 89 -25.92 -9.45 6.02
N ILE A 90 -25.07 -10.40 6.43
CA ILE A 90 -24.88 -11.65 5.70
C ILE A 90 -25.81 -12.69 6.33
N SER A 91 -26.67 -13.30 5.53
CA SER A 91 -27.62 -14.31 5.99
C SER A 91 -26.90 -15.47 6.70
N GLY A 92 -27.28 -15.77 7.93
CA GLY A 92 -26.66 -16.84 8.73
C GLY A 92 -25.35 -16.46 9.42
N SER A 93 -24.87 -15.21 9.27
CA SER A 93 -23.65 -14.71 9.90
C SER A 93 -23.94 -13.56 10.87
N ARG A 94 -23.10 -13.42 11.90
CA ARG A 94 -23.09 -12.22 12.76
C ARG A 94 -22.30 -11.07 12.15
N ASN A 95 -21.56 -11.35 11.08
CA ASN A 95 -20.74 -10.37 10.38
C ASN A 95 -21.57 -9.67 9.30
N LYS A 96 -21.08 -8.51 8.90
CA LYS A 96 -21.59 -7.75 7.76
C LYS A 96 -20.63 -7.92 6.59
N ALA A 97 -21.17 -7.87 5.37
CA ALA A 97 -20.34 -7.71 4.19
C ALA A 97 -19.93 -6.24 4.08
N ASP A 98 -18.95 -5.92 3.24
CA ASP A 98 -18.59 -4.52 3.04
C ASP A 98 -19.61 -3.83 2.12
N LEU A 99 -19.97 -4.48 1.01
CA LEU A 99 -21.03 -4.03 0.11
C LEU A 99 -21.89 -5.20 -0.37
N LEU A 100 -23.15 -4.94 -0.66
CA LEU A 100 -24.01 -5.78 -1.50
C LEU A 100 -24.32 -5.02 -2.77
N VAL A 101 -24.09 -5.65 -3.90
CA VAL A 101 -24.35 -5.09 -5.23
C VAL A 101 -25.48 -5.89 -5.86
N THR A 102 -26.52 -5.17 -6.29
CA THR A 102 -27.69 -5.74 -6.95
C THR A 102 -27.82 -5.09 -8.33
N PRO A 103 -27.20 -5.67 -9.38
CA PRO A 103 -27.39 -5.21 -10.75
C PRO A 103 -28.83 -5.39 -11.22
N SER A 104 -29.24 -4.66 -12.25
CA SER A 104 -30.61 -4.77 -12.80
C SER A 104 -30.86 -6.06 -13.58
N GLU A 105 -29.82 -6.60 -14.22
CA GLU A 105 -29.92 -7.74 -15.15
C GLU A 105 -29.15 -8.99 -14.67
N ASP A 106 -28.40 -8.88 -13.57
CA ASP A 106 -27.55 -9.96 -13.05
C ASP A 106 -27.91 -10.34 -11.61
N SER A 107 -27.37 -11.48 -11.17
CA SER A 107 -27.54 -11.95 -9.80
C SER A 107 -26.80 -11.03 -8.80
N PRO A 108 -27.36 -10.81 -7.60
CA PRO A 108 -26.69 -10.03 -6.57
C PRO A 108 -25.41 -10.72 -6.10
N PHE A 109 -24.44 -9.91 -5.69
CA PHE A 109 -23.17 -10.41 -5.16
C PHE A 109 -22.67 -9.51 -4.02
N LEU A 110 -21.90 -10.10 -3.12
CA LEU A 110 -21.23 -9.38 -2.04
C LEU A 110 -19.87 -8.87 -2.51
N VAL A 111 -19.43 -7.75 -1.96
CA VAL A 111 -18.06 -7.28 -2.07
C VAL A 111 -17.44 -7.28 -0.68
N GLU A 112 -16.23 -7.83 -0.60
CA GLU A 112 -15.34 -7.59 0.53
C GLU A 112 -14.10 -6.84 0.07
N THR A 113 -13.65 -5.96 0.93
CA THR A 113 -12.50 -5.11 0.76
C THR A 113 -11.50 -5.38 1.89
N THR A 114 -10.23 -5.45 1.54
CA THR A 114 -9.16 -5.57 2.55
C THR A 114 -7.90 -4.91 2.04
N SER A 115 -7.05 -4.48 2.97
CA SER A 115 -5.73 -3.94 2.66
C SER A 115 -4.66 -4.74 3.39
N LEU A 116 -3.61 -5.11 2.67
CA LEU A 116 -2.37 -5.62 3.20
C LEU A 116 -1.44 -4.43 3.45
N ALA A 117 -1.51 -3.87 4.66
CA ALA A 117 -0.55 -2.87 5.09
C ALA A 117 0.85 -3.47 5.22
N ARG A 118 1.92 -2.66 5.21
CA ARG A 118 3.27 -3.13 5.57
C ARG A 118 3.28 -3.64 7.01
N ALA A 119 3.97 -4.75 7.26
CA ALA A 119 4.16 -5.25 8.62
C ALA A 119 5.02 -4.26 9.42
N ASP A 120 4.88 -4.22 10.74
CA ASP A 120 5.64 -3.29 11.58
C ASP A 120 7.16 -3.41 11.39
N VAL A 121 7.66 -4.64 11.20
CA VAL A 121 9.06 -4.92 10.88
C VAL A 121 9.48 -4.31 9.54
N GLU A 122 8.58 -4.31 8.54
CA GLU A 122 8.83 -3.71 7.22
C GLU A 122 8.78 -2.18 7.28
N GLN A 123 7.92 -1.61 8.13
CA GLN A 123 7.88 -0.16 8.35
C GLN A 123 9.14 0.32 9.08
N ALA A 124 9.56 -0.40 10.12
CA ALA A 124 10.81 -0.13 10.82
C ALA A 124 12.02 -0.23 9.88
N TRP A 125 12.00 -1.17 8.94
CA TRP A 125 13.02 -1.29 7.90
C TRP A 125 13.11 -0.05 7.02
N GLU A 126 11.98 0.43 6.51
CA GLU A 126 11.94 1.60 5.63
C GLU A 126 12.34 2.87 6.36
N GLU A 127 11.94 3.01 7.62
CA GLU A 127 12.39 4.10 8.48
C GLU A 127 13.91 4.05 8.68
N TYR A 128 14.46 2.87 8.92
CA TYR A 128 15.91 2.67 9.01
C TYR A 128 16.62 3.04 7.70
N GLU A 129 16.18 2.55 6.53
CA GLU A 129 16.76 2.91 5.24
C GLU A 129 16.66 4.42 4.97
N HIS A 130 15.52 5.03 5.34
CA HIS A 130 15.34 6.47 5.23
C HIS A 130 16.34 7.23 6.09
N ASN A 131 16.58 6.78 7.32
CA ASN A 131 17.55 7.39 8.23
C ASN A 131 18.98 7.29 7.70
N VAL A 132 19.37 6.13 7.14
CA VAL A 132 20.67 5.95 6.48
C VAL A 132 20.80 6.88 5.27
N TRP A 133 19.77 6.93 4.41
CA TRP A 133 19.75 7.82 3.26
C TRP A 133 19.88 9.29 3.66
N GLN A 134 19.13 9.75 4.67
CA GLN A 134 19.23 11.11 5.20
C GLN A 134 20.62 11.42 5.75
N ALA A 135 21.23 10.48 6.48
CA ALA A 135 22.59 10.63 7.00
C ALA A 135 23.60 10.78 5.85
N VAL A 136 23.52 9.93 4.83
CA VAL A 136 24.38 9.98 3.65
C VAL A 136 24.20 11.30 2.88
N THR A 137 22.96 11.73 2.61
CA THR A 137 22.68 13.02 1.97
C THR A 137 23.25 14.19 2.78
N THR A 138 23.19 14.11 4.11
CA THR A 138 23.81 15.13 4.97
C THR A 138 25.33 15.17 4.81
N LEU A 139 26.00 14.02 4.70
CA LEU A 139 27.43 13.93 4.43
C LEU A 139 27.80 14.47 3.05
N GLU A 140 27.01 14.15 2.01
CA GLU A 140 27.19 14.68 0.66
C GLU A 140 27.21 16.21 0.65
N VAL A 141 26.21 16.81 1.29
CA VAL A 141 26.09 18.27 1.39
C VAL A 141 27.24 18.85 2.22
N ARG A 142 27.56 18.25 3.37
CA ARG A 142 28.60 18.74 4.30
C ARG A 142 29.99 18.75 3.66
N HIS A 143 30.36 17.69 2.95
CA HIS A 143 31.70 17.53 2.39
C HIS A 143 31.78 17.92 0.91
N ASN A 144 30.69 18.36 0.30
CA ASN A 144 30.60 18.67 -1.13
C ASN A 144 31.08 17.51 -2.02
N VAL A 145 30.58 16.31 -1.71
CA VAL A 145 30.87 15.06 -2.40
C VAL A 145 29.57 14.44 -2.95
N ARG A 146 29.72 13.38 -3.75
CA ARG A 146 28.66 12.48 -4.15
C ARG A 146 28.94 11.11 -3.56
N ILE A 147 27.95 10.50 -2.95
CA ILE A 147 28.09 9.21 -2.28
C ILE A 147 27.04 8.27 -2.88
N THR A 148 27.50 7.15 -3.44
CA THR A 148 26.60 6.06 -3.82
C THR A 148 26.68 4.94 -2.82
N VAL A 149 25.53 4.42 -2.38
CA VAL A 149 25.45 3.45 -1.30
C VAL A 149 24.68 2.20 -1.74
N GLU A 150 25.22 1.04 -1.39
CA GLU A 150 24.55 -0.26 -1.43
C GLU A 150 24.50 -0.79 0.02
N LEU A 151 23.30 -0.84 0.60
CA LEU A 151 23.07 -1.43 1.91
C LEU A 151 22.99 -2.95 1.76
N ILE A 152 23.75 -3.70 2.56
CA ILE A 152 23.80 -5.18 2.48
C ILE A 152 23.06 -5.83 3.65
N ASP A 153 23.18 -5.26 4.85
CA ASP A 153 22.55 -5.77 6.06
C ASP A 153 21.84 -4.63 6.82
N HIS A 154 21.29 -4.89 8.00
CA HIS A 154 20.55 -3.93 8.84
C HIS A 154 20.47 -4.39 10.32
N ARG A 155 21.25 -5.41 10.72
CA ARG A 155 21.06 -6.13 11.99
C ARG A 155 21.59 -5.40 13.23
N ASP A 156 22.43 -4.36 13.07
CA ASP A 156 23.09 -3.68 14.20
C ASP A 156 23.31 -2.18 13.95
N GLU A 157 22.64 -1.33 14.74
CA GLU A 157 22.78 0.14 14.71
C GLU A 157 24.22 0.60 15.01
N THR A 158 24.97 -0.18 15.79
CA THR A 158 26.38 0.08 16.10
C THR A 158 27.22 -0.08 14.85
N GLU A 159 27.00 -1.15 14.08
CA GLU A 159 27.68 -1.38 12.80
C GLU A 159 27.32 -0.30 11.78
N THR A 160 26.04 0.12 11.74
CA THR A 160 25.59 1.25 10.91
C THR A 160 26.36 2.52 11.25
N THR A 161 26.51 2.82 12.54
CA THR A 161 27.22 4.02 13.02
C THR A 161 28.70 3.98 12.63
N VAL A 162 29.36 2.83 12.82
CA VAL A 162 30.76 2.62 12.43
C VAL A 162 30.93 2.81 10.92
N TRP A 163 30.01 2.28 10.12
CA TRP A 163 30.06 2.40 8.67
C TRP A 163 29.83 3.83 8.19
N LEU A 164 28.83 4.53 8.73
CA LEU A 164 28.59 5.95 8.42
C LEU A 164 29.80 6.82 8.80
N ALA A 165 30.47 6.53 9.92
CA ALA A 165 31.70 7.22 10.31
C ALA A 165 32.86 6.97 9.34
N ALA A 166 32.99 5.74 8.81
CA ALA A 166 33.98 5.42 7.78
C ALA A 166 33.68 6.13 6.45
N ILE A 167 32.41 6.26 6.07
CA ILE A 167 31.97 7.05 4.90
C ILE A 167 32.32 8.53 5.09
N GLU A 168 32.04 9.10 6.27
CA GLU A 168 32.37 10.49 6.58
C GLU A 168 33.88 10.74 6.50
N ALA A 169 34.71 9.83 7.05
CA ALA A 169 36.16 9.93 6.94
C ALA A 169 36.64 9.92 5.47
N ALA A 170 36.08 9.03 4.65
CA ALA A 170 36.38 8.97 3.21
C ALA A 170 35.91 10.23 2.46
N ALA A 171 34.77 10.81 2.84
CA ALA A 171 34.25 12.06 2.30
C ALA A 171 35.14 13.26 2.66
N ALA A 172 35.64 13.31 3.89
CA ALA A 172 36.53 14.37 4.36
C ALA A 172 37.90 14.35 3.64
N SER A 173 38.38 13.17 3.22
CA SER A 173 39.68 13.02 2.54
C SER A 173 39.60 12.93 1.01
N SER A 174 38.42 13.13 0.40
CA SER A 174 38.23 12.95 -1.04
C SER A 174 38.74 14.15 -1.85
N GLU A 175 40.03 14.16 -2.18
CA GLU A 175 40.62 15.27 -2.96
C GLU A 175 40.54 15.01 -4.47
N HIS A 176 40.89 13.80 -4.92
CA HIS A 176 41.05 13.48 -6.37
C HIS A 176 40.75 12.04 -6.79
N GLN A 177 40.61 11.08 -5.87
CA GLN A 177 40.33 9.68 -6.19
C GLN A 177 39.01 9.22 -5.60
N VAL A 178 38.35 8.32 -6.32
CA VAL A 178 37.17 7.60 -5.85
C VAL A 178 37.56 6.79 -4.62
N GLN A 179 36.93 7.07 -3.48
CA GLN A 179 37.12 6.31 -2.24
C GLN A 179 36.03 5.25 -2.13
N ARG A 180 36.40 4.05 -1.68
CA ARG A 180 35.44 2.96 -1.45
C ARG A 180 35.48 2.55 0.02
N VAL A 181 34.30 2.43 0.60
CA VAL A 181 34.11 1.95 1.97
C VAL A 181 33.29 0.68 1.88
N GLU A 182 33.90 -0.46 2.19
CA GLU A 182 33.24 -1.76 2.22
C GLU A 182 33.32 -2.33 3.63
N LEU A 183 32.18 -2.47 4.28
CA LEU A 183 32.03 -3.12 5.58
C LEU A 183 30.88 -4.15 5.50
N PRO A 184 30.72 -5.05 6.49
CA PRO A 184 29.60 -5.99 6.51
C PRO A 184 28.24 -5.31 6.32
N MET A 185 28.13 -4.07 6.80
CA MET A 185 26.94 -3.24 6.71
C MET A 185 26.49 -2.93 5.27
N GLY A 186 27.47 -2.70 4.39
CA GLY A 186 27.22 -2.19 3.06
C GLY A 186 28.48 -1.68 2.38
N ARG A 187 28.28 -1.21 1.14
CA ARG A 187 29.30 -0.60 0.30
C ARG A 187 28.94 0.83 0.01
N ALA A 188 29.93 1.70 0.04
CA ALA A 188 29.79 3.08 -0.37
C ALA A 188 30.94 3.48 -1.28
N GLU A 189 30.63 4.29 -2.28
CA GLU A 189 31.60 4.90 -3.15
C GLU A 189 31.47 6.42 -3.07
N VAL A 190 32.55 7.09 -2.67
CA VAL A 190 32.61 8.54 -2.48
C VAL A 190 33.40 9.18 -3.61
N ARG A 191 32.77 10.14 -4.29
CA ARG A 191 33.30 10.87 -5.44
C ARG A 191 33.21 12.37 -5.20
N ARG A 192 34.05 13.14 -5.87
CA ARG A 192 33.95 14.61 -5.84
C ARG A 192 32.69 15.09 -6.56
N SER A 193 32.13 16.21 -6.09
CA SER A 193 31.06 16.91 -6.80
C SER A 193 31.49 17.25 -8.23
N GLY A 194 30.65 16.89 -9.22
CA GLY A 194 30.92 17.07 -10.65
C GLY A 194 31.41 15.82 -11.40
N SER A 195 31.75 14.72 -10.71
CA SER A 195 31.98 13.43 -11.39
C SER A 195 30.67 12.86 -11.95
N PRO A 196 30.72 12.07 -13.06
CA PRO A 196 29.53 11.41 -13.59
C PRO A 196 28.83 10.57 -12.52
N MET A 197 27.52 10.74 -12.39
CA MET A 197 26.73 10.03 -11.39
C MET A 197 26.39 8.63 -11.89
N PRO A 198 26.53 7.58 -11.05
CA PRO A 198 25.92 6.30 -11.34
C PRO A 198 24.40 6.45 -11.47
N GLU A 199 23.78 5.54 -12.21
CA GLU A 199 22.32 5.54 -12.43
C GLU A 199 21.52 5.39 -11.12
N ARG A 200 22.14 4.82 -10.07
CA ARG A 200 21.52 4.63 -8.75
C ARG A 200 22.45 5.17 -7.66
N ALA A 201 21.96 6.14 -6.89
CA ALA A 201 22.70 6.74 -5.77
C ALA A 201 22.49 5.97 -4.45
N PHE A 202 21.39 5.24 -4.33
CA PHE A 202 21.10 4.43 -3.15
C PHE A 202 20.41 3.14 -3.56
N VAL A 203 20.92 2.01 -3.06
CA VAL A 203 20.33 0.69 -3.20
C VAL A 203 20.12 0.17 -1.78
N GLY A 204 18.85 0.01 -1.39
CA GLY A 204 18.46 -0.62 -0.13
C GLY A 204 18.82 -2.11 -0.11
N ALA A 205 18.78 -2.73 1.06
CA ALA A 205 19.14 -4.15 1.14
C ALA A 205 18.06 -5.01 0.49
N THR A 206 18.48 -6.14 -0.11
CA THR A 206 17.52 -7.04 -0.78
C THR A 206 16.58 -7.64 0.25
N ALA A 207 15.30 -7.29 0.16
CA ALA A 207 14.26 -7.86 1.00
C ALA A 207 13.34 -8.76 0.15
N THR A 208 13.34 -10.06 0.46
CA THR A 208 12.30 -10.98 -0.01
C THR A 208 11.26 -11.14 1.09
N ARG A 209 10.02 -10.75 0.80
CA ARG A 209 8.89 -10.76 1.75
C ARG A 209 7.97 -11.93 1.46
N ASP A 210 7.36 -12.49 2.51
CA ASP A 210 6.31 -13.52 2.40
C ASP A 210 4.92 -12.89 2.18
N GLY A 211 4.82 -12.03 1.16
CA GLY A 211 3.58 -11.31 0.82
C GLY A 211 2.44 -12.29 0.48
N TRP A 212 2.78 -13.42 -0.16
CA TRP A 212 1.81 -14.44 -0.55
C TRP A 212 1.10 -15.09 0.64
N ARG A 213 1.81 -15.50 1.68
CA ARG A 213 1.18 -16.09 2.87
C ARG A 213 0.28 -15.11 3.61
N ARG A 214 0.62 -13.83 3.61
CA ARG A 214 -0.20 -12.77 4.22
C ARG A 214 -1.49 -12.57 3.44
N LEU A 215 -1.38 -12.45 2.11
CA LEU A 215 -2.53 -12.40 1.21
C LEU A 215 -3.42 -13.63 1.39
N GLY A 216 -2.85 -14.84 1.36
CA GLY A 216 -3.59 -16.09 1.55
C GLY A 216 -4.40 -16.14 2.85
N ARG A 217 -3.80 -15.70 3.98
CA ARG A 217 -4.52 -15.60 5.26
C ARG A 217 -5.66 -14.58 5.24
N ALA A 218 -5.42 -13.41 4.64
CA ALA A 218 -6.46 -12.37 4.53
C ALA A 218 -7.63 -12.84 3.66
N LEU A 219 -7.33 -13.51 2.54
CA LEU A 219 -8.34 -14.09 1.65
C LEU A 219 -9.15 -15.17 2.35
N GLN A 220 -8.51 -16.10 3.07
CA GLN A 220 -9.21 -17.13 3.84
C GLN A 220 -10.09 -16.53 4.95
N ALA A 221 -9.64 -15.46 5.61
CA ALA A 221 -10.44 -14.78 6.62
C ALA A 221 -11.70 -14.15 6.01
N LYS A 222 -11.56 -13.45 4.86
CA LYS A 222 -12.70 -12.88 4.13
C LYS A 222 -13.63 -13.97 3.58
N ALA A 223 -13.09 -15.08 3.09
CA ALA A 223 -13.89 -16.25 2.66
C ALA A 223 -14.84 -16.74 3.75
N ARG A 224 -14.30 -16.92 4.95
CA ARG A 224 -15.07 -17.38 6.12
C ARG A 224 -16.06 -16.32 6.60
N GLN A 225 -15.68 -15.04 6.53
CA GLN A 225 -16.55 -13.94 6.92
C GLN A 225 -17.81 -13.88 6.04
N SER A 226 -17.63 -14.10 4.74
CA SER A 226 -18.64 -13.94 3.70
C SER A 226 -19.24 -15.27 3.24
N GLU A 227 -19.09 -16.32 4.05
CA GLU A 227 -19.73 -17.61 3.79
C GLU A 227 -21.24 -17.42 3.70
N GLY A 228 -21.83 -17.86 2.58
CA GLY A 228 -23.23 -17.62 2.29
C GLY A 228 -23.61 -18.00 0.86
N PRO A 229 -24.89 -17.84 0.50
CA PRO A 229 -25.41 -18.25 -0.81
C PRO A 229 -25.04 -17.30 -1.96
N LEU A 230 -24.59 -16.08 -1.65
CA LEU A 230 -24.25 -15.09 -2.67
C LEU A 230 -22.78 -15.22 -3.08
N PRO A 231 -22.47 -15.06 -4.38
CA PRO A 231 -21.08 -14.95 -4.81
C PRO A 231 -20.41 -13.72 -4.18
N VAL A 232 -19.09 -13.81 -3.98
CA VAL A 232 -18.29 -12.78 -3.30
C VAL A 232 -17.20 -12.31 -4.24
N TRP A 233 -17.14 -11.00 -4.46
CA TRP A 233 -16.01 -10.33 -5.10
C TRP A 233 -15.06 -9.76 -4.04
N LEU A 234 -13.77 -10.07 -4.16
CA LEU A 234 -12.74 -9.59 -3.23
C LEU A 234 -11.90 -8.49 -3.89
N ARG A 235 -11.90 -7.30 -3.29
CA ARG A 235 -11.01 -6.19 -3.65
C ARG A 235 -9.89 -6.07 -2.62
N VAL A 236 -8.67 -6.38 -3.04
CA VAL A 236 -7.48 -6.34 -2.16
C VAL A 236 -6.57 -5.17 -2.51
N ASP A 237 -6.16 -4.40 -1.50
CA ASP A 237 -5.10 -3.41 -1.59
C ASP A 237 -3.78 -3.97 -1.09
N ALA A 238 -2.83 -4.26 -1.97
CA ALA A 238 -1.51 -4.73 -1.54
C ALA A 238 -0.54 -3.54 -1.39
N LEU A 239 -0.47 -2.97 -0.18
CA LEU A 239 0.42 -1.83 0.15
C LEU A 239 1.78 -2.28 0.68
N ASP A 240 1.94 -3.57 0.95
CA ASP A 240 3.15 -4.23 1.44
C ASP A 240 4.26 -4.37 0.37
N GLY A 241 4.03 -3.83 -0.83
CA GLY A 241 4.93 -3.98 -1.97
C GLY A 241 4.92 -5.40 -2.51
N PHE A 242 3.77 -6.08 -2.47
CA PHE A 242 3.57 -7.45 -2.97
C PHE A 242 4.23 -7.71 -4.34
N PHE A 243 4.11 -6.80 -5.32
CA PHE A 243 4.74 -6.99 -6.64
C PHE A 243 6.19 -6.46 -6.74
N GLN A 244 6.72 -5.85 -5.69
CA GLN A 244 8.06 -5.25 -5.66
C GLN A 244 9.05 -6.07 -4.85
N PHE A 245 8.59 -6.76 -3.81
CA PHE A 245 9.45 -7.41 -2.80
C PHE A 245 9.19 -8.91 -2.66
N THR A 246 8.67 -9.55 -3.71
CA THR A 246 8.40 -10.99 -3.75
C THR A 246 9.02 -11.60 -5.01
N GLU A 247 8.83 -12.90 -5.20
CA GLU A 247 9.17 -13.61 -6.43
C GLU A 247 8.51 -13.02 -7.70
N PHE A 248 7.49 -12.17 -7.54
CA PHE A 248 6.82 -11.48 -8.66
C PHE A 248 7.59 -10.28 -9.21
N ALA A 249 8.56 -9.74 -8.46
CA ALA A 249 9.29 -8.53 -8.84
C ALA A 249 9.96 -8.60 -10.24
N PRO A 250 10.66 -9.68 -10.63
CA PRO A 250 11.30 -9.76 -11.94
C PRO A 250 10.33 -10.06 -13.10
N LEU A 251 9.09 -10.49 -12.80
CA LEU A 251 8.13 -10.93 -13.80
C LEU A 251 7.43 -9.74 -14.47
N ASP A 252 6.99 -9.92 -15.71
CA ASP A 252 6.14 -8.95 -16.39
C ASP A 252 4.69 -8.96 -15.86
N TRP A 253 3.83 -8.07 -16.35
CA TRP A 253 2.46 -7.96 -15.81
C TRP A 253 1.57 -9.17 -16.12
N ALA A 254 1.74 -9.80 -17.28
CA ALA A 254 0.95 -10.98 -17.64
C ALA A 254 1.34 -12.17 -16.75
N GLU A 255 2.65 -12.40 -16.60
CA GLU A 255 3.20 -13.45 -15.74
C GLU A 255 2.82 -13.25 -14.27
N ARG A 256 2.79 -12.01 -13.78
CA ARG A 256 2.33 -11.67 -12.42
C ARG A 256 0.86 -12.05 -12.22
N VAL A 257 -0.01 -11.68 -13.16
CA VAL A 257 -1.44 -11.99 -13.10
C VAL A 257 -1.65 -13.50 -13.12
N ASP A 258 -1.00 -14.22 -14.04
CA ASP A 258 -1.12 -15.68 -14.16
C ASP A 258 -0.60 -16.41 -12.92
N GLY A 259 0.52 -15.94 -12.35
CA GLY A 259 1.07 -16.50 -11.12
C GLY A 259 0.16 -16.29 -9.91
N VAL A 260 -0.44 -15.09 -9.79
CA VAL A 260 -1.46 -14.81 -8.76
C VAL A 260 -2.68 -15.71 -8.96
N ALA A 261 -3.23 -15.79 -10.17
CA ALA A 261 -4.39 -16.63 -10.49
C ALA A 261 -4.13 -18.12 -10.16
N THR A 262 -2.97 -18.63 -10.58
CA THR A 262 -2.53 -20.00 -10.30
C THR A 262 -2.44 -20.27 -8.80
N ASN A 263 -1.88 -19.33 -8.03
CA ASN A 263 -1.75 -19.51 -6.60
C ASN A 263 -3.08 -19.35 -5.87
N LEU A 264 -3.98 -18.47 -6.33
CA LEU A 264 -5.35 -18.35 -5.81
C LEU A 264 -6.12 -19.66 -5.94
N ALA A 265 -6.02 -20.33 -7.09
CA ALA A 265 -6.70 -21.61 -7.33
C ALA A 265 -6.28 -22.72 -6.35
N LYS A 266 -5.08 -22.63 -5.76
CA LYS A 266 -4.58 -23.58 -4.74
C LYS A 266 -5.16 -23.32 -3.35
N ILE A 267 -5.47 -22.05 -3.04
CA ILE A 267 -5.96 -21.63 -1.71
C ILE A 267 -7.48 -21.63 -1.67
N TRP A 268 -8.10 -21.34 -2.80
CA TRP A 268 -9.55 -21.28 -2.98
C TRP A 268 -9.98 -22.45 -3.87
N PRO A 269 -10.32 -23.63 -3.30
CA PRO A 269 -10.90 -24.68 -4.11
C PRO A 269 -12.18 -24.11 -4.72
N ALA A 270 -12.24 -24.05 -6.06
CA ALA A 270 -13.37 -23.46 -6.75
C ALA A 270 -14.69 -24.09 -6.27
N PRO A 271 -15.76 -23.30 -6.04
CA PRO A 271 -17.08 -23.89 -6.17
C PRO A 271 -17.21 -24.42 -7.61
N ALA A 272 -17.76 -25.63 -7.75
CA ALA A 272 -18.05 -26.19 -9.06
C ALA A 272 -18.85 -25.16 -9.86
N THR A 273 -18.38 -24.85 -11.07
CA THR A 273 -18.96 -23.90 -12.04
C THR A 273 -18.69 -22.41 -11.76
N TRP A 274 -17.63 -21.89 -12.39
CA TRP A 274 -17.53 -20.48 -12.78
C TRP A 274 -18.05 -20.39 -14.22
N PRO A 275 -19.04 -19.55 -14.56
CA PRO A 275 -19.42 -19.33 -15.93
C PRO A 275 -18.31 -18.55 -16.65
N GLU A 276 -17.73 -19.13 -17.71
CA GLU A 276 -16.68 -18.53 -18.55
C GLU A 276 -17.07 -17.16 -19.14
N SER A 277 -18.35 -16.79 -19.12
CA SER A 277 -18.85 -15.49 -19.60
C SER A 277 -18.61 -14.31 -18.66
N SER A 278 -18.16 -14.53 -17.42
CA SER A 278 -18.11 -13.51 -16.36
C SER A 278 -16.87 -12.60 -16.41
N PHE A 279 -15.84 -12.99 -17.17
CA PHE A 279 -14.59 -12.24 -17.33
C PHE A 279 -14.44 -11.72 -18.76
N ARG A 280 -15.39 -10.91 -19.21
CA ARG A 280 -15.05 -9.89 -20.21
C ARG A 280 -14.90 -8.58 -19.47
N PRO A 281 -13.67 -8.03 -19.31
CA PRO A 281 -13.56 -6.64 -18.93
C PRO A 281 -14.26 -5.83 -20.03
N ALA A 282 -15.40 -5.24 -19.70
CA ALA A 282 -15.88 -4.08 -20.44
C ALA A 282 -14.97 -2.91 -20.07
N LEU A 283 -13.79 -2.87 -20.67
CA LEU A 283 -12.97 -1.67 -20.74
C LEU A 283 -12.92 -1.22 -22.20
N PRO A 284 -13.19 0.07 -22.50
CA PRO A 284 -12.89 0.66 -23.80
C PRO A 284 -11.39 0.76 -24.06
#